data_AF-A0A2I7ZFE0-F1
#
_entry.id   AF-A0A2I7ZFE0-F1
#
_cell.length_a   1.000
_cell.length_b   1.000
_cell.length_c   1.000
_cell.angle_alpha   90.00
_cell.angle_beta   90.00
_cell.angle_gamma   90.00
#
_symmetry.space_group_name_H-M   'P 1'
#
loop_
_entity.id
_entity.type
_entity.pdbx_description
1 polymer ?
#
loop_
_entity_poly.entity_id
_entity_poly.type
_entity_poly.pdbx_seq_one_letter_code
_entity_poly.pdbx_strand_id
1 'polypeptide(L)'
;MRESITIAGTTYELATNAYTPIAYKEQFGKDYFQDLFSMVNSQAILDKLDQLEEGEELKASQVDVSILSDFDMTFFHRLFWVFAKSANPRVKPFVDFFMELEEFPVQEVAPVLMNMLNQGMSTRKKQMKQKQRVKKSSQ
;
A
#
# COMPACT_ATOMS: atom_id res chain seq x y z
N MET A 1 -8.24 3.21 -7.88
CA MET A 1 -8.20 1.72 -7.98
C MET A 1 -9.13 1.15 -6.91
N ARG A 2 -9.72 -0.02 -7.14
CA ARG A 2 -10.65 -0.67 -6.21
C ARG A 2 -10.29 -2.14 -6.03
N GLU A 3 -10.48 -2.65 -4.83
CA GLU A 3 -10.34 -4.06 -4.48
C GLU A 3 -11.43 -4.44 -3.47
N SER A 4 -11.70 -5.73 -3.34
CA SER A 4 -12.64 -6.26 -2.34
C SER A 4 -11.95 -7.31 -1.49
N ILE A 5 -12.16 -7.28 -0.18
CA ILE A 5 -11.63 -8.28 0.76
C ILE A 5 -12.72 -8.73 1.70
N THR A 6 -12.78 -10.04 1.99
CA THR A 6 -13.74 -10.59 2.95
C THR A 6 -13.03 -10.88 4.25
N ILE A 7 -13.52 -10.30 5.35
CA ILE A 7 -13.03 -10.49 6.72
C ILE A 7 -14.20 -10.95 7.56
N ALA A 8 -14.05 -12.06 8.29
CA ALA A 8 -15.10 -12.62 9.16
C ALA A 8 -16.49 -12.72 8.48
N GLY A 9 -16.52 -13.10 7.20
CA GLY A 9 -17.77 -13.23 6.42
C GLY A 9 -18.37 -11.91 5.92
N THR A 10 -17.77 -10.76 6.22
CA THR A 10 -18.18 -9.45 5.71
C THR A 10 -17.24 -9.00 4.58
N THR A 11 -17.80 -8.66 3.42
CA THR A 11 -17.03 -8.13 2.29
C THR A 11 -16.90 -6.61 2.41
N TYR A 12 -15.65 -6.15 2.41
CA TYR A 12 -15.28 -4.74 2.41
C TYR A 12 -14.75 -4.33 1.04
N GLU A 13 -15.37 -3.31 0.47
CA GLU A 13 -14.87 -2.61 -0.70
C GLU A 13 -13.79 -1.62 -0.27
N LEU A 14 -12.64 -1.68 -0.93
CA LEU A 14 -11.48 -0.83 -0.69
C LEU A 14 -11.20 0.01 -1.93
N ALA A 15 -10.86 1.28 -1.75
CA ALA A 15 -10.47 2.15 -2.84
C ALA A 15 -9.33 3.07 -2.46
N THR A 16 -8.46 3.33 -3.42
CA THR A 16 -7.41 4.35 -3.33
C THR A 16 -7.57 5.37 -4.45
N ASN A 17 -7.40 6.65 -4.11
CA ASN A 17 -7.53 7.79 -5.00
C ASN A 17 -6.58 8.92 -4.57
N ALA A 18 -6.55 10.02 -5.33
CA ALA A 18 -5.63 11.15 -5.07
C ALA A 18 -5.85 11.84 -3.71
N TYR A 19 -7.02 11.69 -3.09
CA TYR A 19 -7.35 12.27 -1.79
C TYR A 19 -6.93 11.36 -0.62
N THR A 20 -6.61 10.08 -0.88
CA THR A 20 -6.21 9.10 0.16
C THR A 20 -5.10 9.59 1.09
N PRO A 21 -3.96 10.17 0.61
CA PRO A 21 -2.92 10.68 1.52
C PRO A 21 -3.38 11.85 2.38
N ILE A 22 -4.28 12.69 1.85
CA ILE A 22 -4.84 13.85 2.55
C ILE A 22 -5.79 13.38 3.64
N ALA A 23 -6.75 12.50 3.29
CA ALA A 23 -7.70 11.91 4.23
C ALA A 23 -7.00 11.17 5.37
N TYR A 24 -5.93 10.44 5.07
CA TYR A 24 -5.12 9.75 6.07
C TYR A 24 -4.51 10.74 7.09
N LYS A 25 -3.92 11.83 6.60
CA LYS A 25 -3.31 12.86 7.45
C LYS A 25 -4.34 13.60 8.28
N GLU A 26 -5.48 13.96 7.69
CA GLU A 26 -6.58 14.63 8.39
C GLU A 26 -7.16 13.75 9.50
N GLN A 27 -7.33 12.44 9.25
CA GLN A 27 -7.94 11.54 10.21
C GLN A 27 -7.02 11.18 11.38
N PHE A 28 -5.71 11.03 11.14
CA PHE A 28 -4.79 10.45 12.13
C PHE A 28 -3.67 11.38 12.58
N GLY A 29 -3.52 12.55 11.95
CA GLY A 29 -2.38 13.44 12.19
C GLY A 29 -1.02 12.83 11.81
N LYS A 30 -1.02 11.71 11.07
CA LYS A 30 0.16 10.96 10.63
C LYS A 30 0.42 11.25 9.16
N ASP A 31 1.68 11.37 8.78
CA ASP A 31 2.03 11.56 7.39
C ASP A 31 2.03 10.21 6.66
N TYR A 32 1.15 10.07 5.67
CA TYR A 32 0.93 8.85 4.91
C TYR A 32 2.23 8.29 4.30
N PHE A 33 3.06 9.17 3.72
CA PHE A 33 4.29 8.73 3.05
C PHE A 33 5.38 8.41 4.07
N GLN A 34 5.44 9.09 5.21
CA GLN A 34 6.39 8.73 6.27
C GLN A 34 6.10 7.34 6.85
N ASP A 35 4.82 7.02 7.11
CA ASP A 35 4.45 5.67 7.59
C ASP A 35 4.78 4.61 6.53
N LEU A 36 4.50 4.89 5.26
CA LEU A 36 4.85 4.03 4.14
C LEU A 36 6.36 3.79 4.01
N PHE A 37 7.18 4.85 4.07
CA PHE A 37 8.63 4.72 4.01
C PHE A 37 9.18 4.02 5.25
N SER A 38 8.62 4.26 6.44
CA SER A 38 9.05 3.58 7.67
C SER A 38 8.82 2.07 7.59
N MET A 39 7.75 1.64 6.92
CA MET A 39 7.50 0.23 6.62
C MET A 39 8.55 -0.33 5.65
N VAL A 40 8.81 0.36 4.54
CA VAL A 40 9.77 -0.10 3.50
C VAL A 40 11.22 -0.08 4.00
N ASN A 41 11.56 0.87 4.88
CA ASN A 41 12.89 1.00 5.47
C ASN A 41 13.13 0.06 6.65
N SER A 42 12.17 -0.82 6.98
CA SER A 42 12.45 -1.90 7.92
C SER A 42 13.62 -2.72 7.36
N GLN A 43 14.67 -2.92 8.16
CA GLN A 43 15.92 -3.56 7.73
C GLN A 43 15.64 -4.89 7.03
N ALA A 44 14.62 -5.62 7.48
CA ALA A 44 14.26 -6.90 6.91
C ALA A 44 13.54 -6.80 5.54
N ILE A 45 12.95 -5.65 5.16
CA ILE A 45 12.53 -5.38 3.78
C ILE A 45 13.72 -4.95 2.91
N LEU A 46 14.65 -4.16 3.46
CA LEU A 46 15.89 -3.80 2.75
C LEU A 46 16.74 -5.04 2.44
N ASP A 47 16.90 -5.95 3.40
CA ASP A 47 17.62 -7.21 3.22
C ASP A 47 16.95 -8.11 2.16
N LYS A 48 15.61 -8.03 2.02
CA LYS A 48 14.88 -8.73 0.96
C LYS A 48 15.04 -8.04 -0.40
N LEU A 49 15.09 -6.71 -0.44
CA LEU A 49 15.38 -5.95 -1.67
C LEU A 49 16.78 -6.24 -2.19
N ASP A 50 17.77 -6.31 -1.30
CA ASP A 50 19.16 -6.62 -1.66
C ASP A 50 19.33 -8.05 -2.18
N GLN A 51 18.40 -8.95 -1.86
CA GLN A 51 18.36 -10.32 -2.36
C GLN A 51 17.61 -10.48 -3.70
N LEU A 52 16.91 -9.43 -4.16
CA LEU A 52 16.23 -9.45 -5.46
C LEU A 52 17.21 -9.13 -6.59
N GLU A 53 17.07 -9.80 -7.73
CA GLU A 53 17.87 -9.50 -8.91
C GLU A 53 17.48 -8.13 -9.51
N GLU A 54 18.41 -7.48 -10.21
CA GLU A 54 18.20 -6.18 -10.84
C GLU A 54 17.00 -6.22 -11.81
N GLY A 55 15.87 -5.64 -11.40
CA GLY A 55 14.63 -5.61 -12.18
C GLY A 55 13.48 -6.48 -11.63
N GLU A 56 13.69 -7.23 -10.54
CA GLU A 56 12.59 -7.83 -9.78
C GLU A 56 11.93 -6.82 -8.84
N GLU A 57 10.60 -6.76 -8.87
CA GLU A 57 9.80 -5.99 -7.92
C GLU A 57 9.47 -6.87 -6.71
N LEU A 58 9.60 -6.31 -5.50
CA LEU A 58 9.09 -6.97 -4.30
C LEU A 58 7.59 -7.25 -4.45
N LYS A 59 7.25 -8.53 -4.55
CA LYS A 59 5.84 -8.93 -4.55
C LYS A 59 5.33 -8.86 -3.11
N ALA A 60 4.11 -8.36 -2.94
CA ALA A 60 3.44 -8.33 -1.62
C ALA A 60 3.37 -9.73 -0.97
N SER A 61 3.35 -10.80 -1.78
CA SER A 61 3.38 -12.20 -1.32
C SER A 61 4.73 -12.66 -0.76
N GLN A 62 5.81 -11.90 -0.97
CA GLN A 62 7.15 -12.20 -0.46
C GLN A 62 7.43 -11.47 0.86
N VAL A 63 6.55 -10.57 1.31
CA VAL A 63 6.68 -9.87 2.59
C VAL A 63 5.94 -10.68 3.66
N ASP A 64 6.70 -11.28 4.58
CA ASP A 64 6.12 -11.89 5.77
C ASP A 64 5.84 -10.79 6.79
N VAL A 65 4.66 -10.77 7.39
CA VAL A 65 4.31 -9.81 8.44
C VAL A 65 5.28 -9.86 9.63
N SER A 66 5.93 -11.00 9.88
CA SER A 66 6.96 -11.13 10.93
C SER A 66 8.16 -10.18 10.75
N ILE A 67 8.44 -9.75 9.51
CA ILE A 67 9.51 -8.81 9.12
C ILE A 67 9.20 -7.38 9.59
N LEU A 68 7.94 -7.11 9.92
CA LEU A 68 7.44 -5.82 10.38
C LEU A 68 7.32 -5.74 11.90
N SER A 69 8.02 -6.60 12.67
CA SER A 69 7.93 -6.63 14.14
C SER A 69 8.20 -5.29 14.81
N ASP A 70 9.10 -4.49 14.23
CA ASP A 70 9.51 -3.19 14.76
C ASP A 70 8.67 -2.03 14.19
N PHE A 71 7.72 -2.33 13.30
CA PHE A 71 6.87 -1.37 12.64
C PHE A 71 5.55 -1.18 13.40
N ASP A 72 4.99 0.03 13.34
CA ASP A 72 3.67 0.32 13.90
C ASP A 72 2.57 -0.41 13.11
N MET A 73 2.22 -1.62 13.56
CA MET A 73 1.19 -2.47 12.95
C MET A 73 -0.21 -1.83 12.91
N THR A 74 -0.45 -0.78 13.69
CA THR A 74 -1.70 -0.01 13.60
C THR A 74 -1.80 0.79 12.29
N PHE A 75 -0.70 0.93 11.54
CA PHE A 75 -0.70 1.44 10.17
C PHE A 75 -1.68 0.69 9.27
N PHE A 76 -1.71 -0.65 9.31
CA PHE A 76 -2.62 -1.43 8.47
C PHE A 76 -4.09 -1.17 8.81
N HIS A 77 -4.40 -0.91 10.09
CA HIS A 77 -5.74 -0.54 10.52
C HIS A 77 -6.13 0.83 9.96
N ARG A 78 -5.25 1.82 10.11
CA ARG A 78 -5.43 3.18 9.57
C ARG A 78 -5.63 3.14 8.05
N LEU A 79 -4.77 2.41 7.36
CA LEU A 79 -4.79 2.30 5.91
C LEU A 79 -6.06 1.60 5.41
N PHE A 80 -6.41 0.46 6.02
CA PHE A 80 -7.62 -0.28 5.71
C PHE A 80 -8.87 0.61 5.84
N TRP A 81 -8.99 1.32 6.96
CA TRP A 81 -10.14 2.18 7.21
C TRP A 81 -10.23 3.32 6.20
N VAL A 82 -9.11 3.97 5.87
CA VAL A 82 -9.10 5.04 4.85
C VAL A 82 -9.51 4.49 3.49
N PHE A 83 -9.07 3.28 3.12
CA PHE A 83 -9.44 2.67 1.86
C PHE A 83 -10.91 2.28 1.83
N ALA A 84 -11.43 1.71 2.91
CA ALA A 84 -12.84 1.39 3.07
C ALA A 84 -13.71 2.66 3.00
N LYS A 85 -13.33 3.71 3.72
CA LYS A 85 -14.02 5.01 3.71
C LYS A 85 -13.99 5.69 2.34
N SER A 86 -12.87 5.53 1.61
CA SER A 86 -12.70 6.04 0.25
C SER A 86 -13.56 5.29 -0.77
N ALA A 87 -13.84 4.00 -0.54
CA ALA A 87 -14.76 3.22 -1.38
C ALA A 87 -16.23 3.50 -1.03
N ASN A 88 -16.51 3.68 0.26
CA ASN A 88 -17.85 3.88 0.80
C ASN A 88 -17.84 4.98 1.89
N PRO A 89 -18.33 6.19 1.58
CA PRO A 89 -18.41 7.29 2.55
C PRO A 89 -19.28 7.00 3.77
N ARG A 90 -20.11 5.94 3.76
CA ARG A 90 -20.95 5.54 4.90
C ARG A 90 -20.24 4.66 5.92
N VAL A 91 -18.98 4.26 5.67
CA VAL A 91 -18.17 3.53 6.66
C VAL A 91 -18.13 4.32 7.97
N LYS A 92 -18.31 3.60 9.09
CA LYS A 92 -18.37 4.18 10.44
C LYS A 92 -17.07 4.93 10.79
N PRO A 93 -17.09 5.85 11.75
CA PRO A 93 -15.87 6.44 12.30
C PRO A 93 -14.86 5.37 12.71
N PHE A 94 -13.56 5.68 12.64
CA PHE A 94 -12.47 4.73 12.86
C PHE A 94 -12.63 3.88 14.14
N VAL A 95 -12.94 4.53 15.26
CA VAL A 95 -13.09 3.87 16.55
C VAL A 95 -14.28 2.89 16.53
N ASP A 96 -15.46 3.35 16.11
CA ASP A 96 -16.66 2.51 16.05
C ASP A 96 -16.51 1.36 15.06
N PHE A 97 -15.82 1.60 13.94
CA PHE A 97 -15.56 0.58 12.93
C PHE A 97 -14.77 -0.61 13.48
N PHE A 98 -13.68 -0.34 14.21
CA PHE A 98 -12.84 -1.40 14.77
C PHE A 98 -13.37 -1.96 16.10
N MET A 99 -14.17 -1.21 16.86
CA MET A 99 -14.85 -1.76 18.06
C MET A 99 -15.87 -2.84 17.69
N GLU A 100 -16.52 -2.72 16.54
CA GLU A 100 -17.48 -3.72 16.05
C GLU A 100 -16.84 -4.86 15.26
N LEU A 101 -15.59 -4.68 14.83
CA LEU A 101 -14.85 -5.69 14.09
C LEU A 101 -14.21 -6.66 15.09
N GLU A 102 -14.82 -7.83 15.26
CA GLU A 102 -14.35 -8.85 16.22
C GLU A 102 -12.90 -9.28 15.99
N GLU A 103 -12.48 -9.39 14.72
CA GLU A 103 -11.12 -9.78 14.35
C GLU A 103 -10.63 -8.99 13.13
N PHE A 104 -9.38 -8.52 13.20
CA PHE A 104 -8.68 -7.92 12.07
C PHE A 104 -7.45 -8.76 11.71
N PRO A 105 -7.57 -9.71 10.77
CA PRO A 105 -6.49 -10.62 10.40
C PRO A 105 -5.44 -9.90 9.57
N VAL A 106 -4.49 -9.20 10.23
CA VAL A 106 -3.47 -8.38 9.56
C VAL A 106 -2.69 -9.17 8.51
N GLN A 107 -2.43 -10.46 8.73
CA GLN A 107 -1.71 -11.33 7.79
C GLN A 107 -2.43 -11.51 6.45
N GLU A 108 -3.76 -11.49 6.44
CA GLU A 108 -4.57 -11.59 5.22
C GLU A 108 -4.77 -10.22 4.58
N VAL A 109 -4.95 -9.19 5.41
CA VAL A 109 -5.25 -7.83 4.97
C VAL A 109 -4.02 -7.11 4.43
N ALA A 110 -2.87 -7.26 5.08
CA ALA A 110 -1.64 -6.53 4.72
C ALA A 110 -1.19 -6.77 3.27
N PRO A 111 -1.13 -8.02 2.73
CA PRO A 111 -0.74 -8.24 1.34
C PRO A 111 -1.66 -7.54 0.33
N VAL A 112 -2.97 -7.51 0.61
CA VAL A 112 -3.94 -6.81 -0.23
C VAL A 112 -3.66 -5.31 -0.22
N LEU A 113 -3.55 -4.71 0.98
CA LEU A 113 -3.24 -3.29 1.11
C LEU A 113 -1.91 -2.92 0.44
N MET A 114 -0.87 -3.74 0.59
CA MET A 114 0.43 -3.54 -0.05
C MET A 114 0.34 -3.58 -1.57
N ASN A 115 -0.39 -4.55 -2.13
CA ASN A 115 -0.65 -4.60 -3.56
C ASN A 115 -1.37 -3.33 -4.04
N MET A 116 -2.35 -2.84 -3.26
CA MET A 116 -3.05 -1.61 -3.57
C MET A 116 -2.13 -0.38 -3.58
N LEU A 117 -1.18 -0.31 -2.65
CA LEU A 117 -0.17 0.74 -2.56
C LEU A 117 0.78 0.72 -3.76
N ASN A 118 1.31 -0.45 -4.11
CA ASN A 118 2.26 -0.62 -5.22
C ASN A 118 1.64 -0.17 -6.55
N GLN A 119 0.38 -0.56 -6.80
CA GLN A 119 -0.36 -0.12 -7.98
C GLN A 119 -0.59 1.40 -7.98
N GLY A 120 -0.85 2.02 -6.83
CA GLY A 120 -1.00 3.47 -6.68
C GLY A 120 0.29 4.26 -6.89
N MET A 121 1.44 3.70 -6.51
CA MET A 121 2.76 4.32 -6.70
C MET A 121 3.31 4.17 -8.12
N SER A 122 2.81 3.20 -8.89
CA SER A 122 3.14 3.00 -10.32
C SER A 122 2.56 4.11 -11.22
N THR A 123 2.72 5.38 -10.86
CA THR A 123 2.48 6.50 -11.75
C THR A 123 3.54 6.51 -12.86
N ARG A 124 3.23 5.82 -13.96
CA ARG A 124 3.85 5.87 -15.29
C ARG A 124 5.32 6.33 -15.35
N LYS A 125 6.22 5.34 -15.32
CA LYS A 125 7.36 5.35 -16.25
C LYS A 125 7.50 3.99 -16.90
N LYS A 126 6.55 3.64 -17.75
CA LYS A 126 6.85 2.76 -18.90
C LYS A 126 7.87 3.54 -19.69
N GLN A 127 9.16 3.28 -19.47
CA GLN A 127 10.25 3.95 -20.16
C GLN A 127 9.87 3.98 -21.64
N MET A 128 9.64 5.17 -22.20
CA MET A 128 9.69 5.34 -23.64
C MET A 128 11.07 4.84 -24.02
N LYS A 129 11.16 3.62 -24.59
CA LYS A 129 12.39 3.11 -25.20
C LYS A 129 12.94 4.26 -26.00
N GLN A 130 14.07 4.78 -25.53
CA GLN A 130 14.80 5.87 -26.13
C GLN A 130 15.09 5.42 -27.55
N LYS A 131 14.28 5.88 -28.52
CA LYS A 131 14.61 5.72 -29.92
C LYS A 131 15.80 6.62 -30.13
N GLN A 132 16.99 6.07 -29.91
CA GLN A 132 18.23 6.50 -30.54
C GLN A 132 17.97 6.45 -32.06
N ARG A 133 17.33 7.48 -32.60
CA ARG A 133 17.54 7.84 -34.00
C ARG A 133 18.85 8.60 -34.01
N VAL A 134 19.90 7.78 -34.12
CA VAL A 134 21.15 8.11 -34.82
C VAL A 134 20.77 8.93 -36.05
N LYS A 135 20.90 10.26 -35.98
CA LYS A 135 21.21 11.05 -37.17
C LYS A 135 22.72 11.12 -37.25
N LYS A 136 23.31 10.02 -37.72
CA LYS A 136 24.44 10.12 -38.63
C LYS A 136 23.88 10.72 -39.91
N SER A 137 24.27 11.95 -40.20
CA SER A 137 24.30 12.54 -41.54
C SER A 137 25.34 13.65 -41.40
N SER A 138 26.61 13.37 -41.68
CA SER A 138 27.19 13.40 -43.03
C SER A 138 27.21 14.83 -43.59
N GLN A 139 28.44 15.29 -43.81
CA GLN A 139 28.92 16.52 -44.45
C GLN A 139 29.03 17.75 -43.57
#